data_AF-A0A7J4HIT6-F1
#
_entry.id   AF-A0A7J4HIT6-F1
#
_cell.length_a   1.000
_cell.length_b   1.000
_cell.length_c   1.000
_cell.angle_alpha   90.00
_cell.angle_beta   90.00
_cell.angle_gamma   90.00
#
_symmetry.space_group_name_H-M   'P 1'
#
loop_
_entity.id
_entity.type
_entity.pdbx_description
1 polymer ?
#
loop_
_entity_poly.entity_id
_entity_poly.type
_entity_poly.pdbx_seq_one_letter_code
_entity_poly.pdbx_strand_id
1 'polypeptide(L)'
;MASNTSDLPNPYGEDASFGQTTETALTRRVRIRDSQRVLWTRITAIRWSGRTRITTSAAAILATALFASGWGEEYLLVGVALFAIQATLFFPALLASSFAKMSARDRLQLKIGNNRSMEAYPGVERILNTLHERTLRERTRILCAALAAGVLNSVDNFETGTVLVSILYGLAFFLGSISLINTLQLERRIPMIDTDFPLLSMHAPTLHQSTLDWVLSDLVVAHLDPETAGAWDDWVMGLENKVRFN
;
A
#
# COMPACT_ATOMS: atom_id res chain seq x y z
N MET A 1 -22.11 59.96 11.33
CA MET A 1 -23.51 59.91 10.87
C MET A 1 -23.73 58.55 10.21
N ALA A 2 -24.63 57.77 10.82
CA ALA A 2 -25.30 56.54 10.39
C ALA A 2 -24.48 55.39 9.77
N SER A 3 -24.04 54.46 10.63
CA SER A 3 -23.92 53.04 10.28
C SER A 3 -25.33 52.46 10.10
N ASN A 4 -25.76 52.24 8.87
CA ASN A 4 -26.97 51.47 8.59
C ASN A 4 -26.66 49.98 8.79
N THR A 5 -26.69 49.53 10.04
CA THR A 5 -26.81 48.10 10.37
C THR A 5 -28.22 47.68 10.01
N SER A 6 -28.38 47.03 8.85
CA SER A 6 -29.63 46.34 8.53
C SER A 6 -29.79 45.15 9.47
N ASP A 7 -30.83 45.16 10.29
CA ASP A 7 -31.20 44.15 11.29
C ASP A 7 -31.86 42.89 10.64
N LEU A 8 -31.50 42.59 9.39
CA LEU A 8 -32.02 41.46 8.65
C LEU A 8 -30.88 40.45 8.46
N PRO A 9 -31.06 39.18 8.88
CA PRO A 9 -30.07 38.14 8.62
C PRO A 9 -29.91 37.96 7.11
N ASN A 10 -28.74 38.30 6.59
CA ASN A 10 -28.42 38.10 5.19
C ASN A 10 -28.46 36.57 4.87
N PRO A 11 -29.35 36.10 3.99
CA PRO A 11 -29.45 34.67 3.64
C PRO A 11 -28.28 34.20 2.76
N TYR A 12 -27.41 35.11 2.32
CA TYR A 12 -26.20 34.84 1.57
C TYR A 12 -25.01 35.29 2.41
N GLY A 13 -24.54 34.39 3.29
CA GLY A 13 -23.58 34.65 4.37
C GLY A 13 -22.56 35.76 4.11
N GLU A 14 -22.43 36.66 5.09
CA GLU A 14 -21.37 37.66 5.12
C GLU A 14 -20.02 36.96 5.31
N ASP A 15 -19.00 37.49 4.62
CA ASP A 15 -17.62 36.98 4.50
C ASP A 15 -17.36 35.90 3.45
N ALA A 16 -17.82 36.15 2.22
CA ALA A 16 -17.07 35.67 1.06
C ALA A 16 -15.77 36.49 0.93
N SER A 17 -14.75 36.12 1.71
CA SER A 17 -13.37 36.57 1.53
C SER A 17 -12.81 35.99 0.23
N PHE A 18 -13.25 36.57 -0.88
CA PHE A 18 -12.80 36.29 -2.24
C PHE A 18 -11.38 36.84 -2.40
N GLY A 19 -10.38 36.08 -1.96
CA GLY A 19 -8.98 36.52 -2.00
C GLY A 19 -8.01 35.80 -1.07
N GLN A 20 -8.48 35.04 -0.08
CA GLN A 20 -7.64 34.05 0.58
C GLN A 20 -7.73 32.75 -0.20
N THR A 21 -6.58 32.16 -0.54
CA THR A 21 -6.46 30.80 -1.09
C THR A 21 -7.08 29.81 -0.11
N THR A 22 -8.41 29.69 -0.14
CA THR A 22 -9.14 28.66 0.58
C THR A 22 -8.80 27.36 -0.13
N GLU A 23 -7.78 26.67 0.36
CA GLU A 23 -7.53 25.26 0.02
C GLU A 23 -8.90 24.58 0.01
N THR A 24 -9.36 24.16 -1.17
CA THR A 24 -10.66 23.50 -1.29
C THR A 24 -10.67 22.31 -0.33
N ALA A 25 -11.79 22.00 0.31
CA ALA A 25 -11.87 20.90 1.28
C ALA A 25 -11.32 19.57 0.71
N LEU A 26 -11.38 19.41 -0.62
CA LEU A 26 -10.77 18.30 -1.34
C LEU A 26 -9.24 18.34 -1.36
N THR A 27 -8.61 19.49 -1.62
CA THR A 27 -7.14 19.65 -1.54
C THR A 27 -6.59 19.36 -0.14
N ARG A 28 -7.27 19.84 0.92
CA ARG A 28 -6.90 19.53 2.30
C ARG A 28 -6.97 18.03 2.61
N ARG A 29 -8.04 17.34 2.14
CA ARG A 29 -8.17 15.88 2.30
C ARG A 29 -7.07 15.11 1.59
N VAL A 30 -6.72 15.53 0.37
CA VAL A 30 -5.64 14.92 -0.41
C VAL A 30 -4.32 15.06 0.32
N ARG A 31 -4.00 16.25 0.84
CA ARG A 31 -2.78 16.50 1.61
C ARG A 31 -2.66 15.62 2.85
N ILE A 32 -3.75 15.49 3.62
CA ILE A 32 -3.77 14.63 4.81
C ILE A 32 -3.55 13.16 4.42
N ARG A 33 -4.26 12.65 3.40
CA ARG A 33 -4.12 11.27 2.94
C ARG A 33 -2.75 10.98 2.34
N ASP A 34 -2.14 11.96 1.66
CA ASP A 34 -0.77 11.87 1.17
C ASP A 34 0.25 11.82 2.31
N SER A 35 0.10 12.64 3.34
CA SER A 35 1.00 12.57 4.52
C SER A 35 0.90 11.22 5.22
N GLN A 36 -0.30 10.65 5.33
CA GLN A 36 -0.52 9.33 5.90
C GLN A 36 0.10 8.25 5.01
N ARG A 37 -0.10 8.32 3.68
CA ARG A 37 0.55 7.41 2.73
C ARG A 37 2.06 7.43 2.94
N VAL A 38 2.70 8.60 2.94
CA VAL A 38 4.16 8.74 3.05
C VAL A 38 4.68 8.23 4.39
N LEU A 39 3.97 8.51 5.48
CA LEU A 39 4.33 7.99 6.80
C LEU A 39 4.33 6.46 6.81
N TRP A 40 3.24 5.84 6.35
CA TRP A 40 3.12 4.39 6.34
C TRP A 40 4.07 3.74 5.33
N THR A 41 4.27 4.34 4.15
CA THR A 41 5.23 3.82 3.17
C THR A 41 6.64 3.89 3.72
N ARG A 42 7.04 4.97 4.41
CA ARG A 42 8.37 5.09 5.04
C ARG A 42 8.59 4.00 6.10
N ILE A 43 7.61 3.75 6.96
CA ILE A 43 7.67 2.65 7.94
C ILE A 43 7.83 1.31 7.23
N THR A 44 7.09 1.09 6.14
CA THR A 44 7.15 -0.17 5.39
C THR A 44 8.40 -0.32 4.54
N ALA A 45 9.05 0.78 4.15
CA ALA A 45 10.21 0.81 3.27
C ALA A 45 11.54 0.62 3.99
N ILE A 46 11.55 0.52 5.32
CA ILE A 46 12.74 0.17 6.10
C ILE A 46 13.38 -1.08 5.49
N ARG A 47 14.69 -1.03 5.20
CA ARG A 47 15.40 -2.05 4.40
C ARG A 47 15.16 -3.48 4.90
N TRP A 48 15.10 -3.64 6.21
CA TRP A 48 14.94 -4.93 6.90
C TRP A 48 13.49 -5.43 6.98
N SER A 49 12.49 -4.55 6.85
CA SER A 49 11.08 -4.88 7.07
C SER A 49 10.57 -5.99 6.14
N GLY A 50 11.00 -5.96 4.87
CA GLY A 50 10.59 -6.94 3.86
C GLY A 50 11.20 -8.31 4.14
N ARG A 51 12.49 -8.35 4.50
CA ARG A 51 13.17 -9.60 4.89
C ARG A 51 12.54 -10.19 6.14
N THR A 52 12.28 -9.38 7.18
CA THR A 52 11.63 -9.85 8.41
C THR A 52 10.26 -10.44 8.14
N ARG A 53 9.45 -9.86 7.24
CA ARG A 53 8.14 -10.41 6.87
C ARG A 53 8.24 -11.78 6.22
N ILE A 54 9.20 -11.95 5.31
CA ILE A 54 9.41 -13.23 4.61
C ILE A 54 9.91 -14.28 5.60
N THR A 55 10.91 -13.96 6.42
CA THR A 55 11.46 -14.91 7.39
C THR A 55 10.44 -15.29 8.45
N THR A 56 9.65 -14.35 8.97
CA THR A 56 8.59 -14.66 9.95
C THR A 56 7.50 -15.52 9.33
N SER A 57 7.11 -15.25 8.08
CA SER A 57 6.10 -16.08 7.38
C SER A 57 6.59 -17.51 7.13
N ALA A 58 7.86 -17.67 6.75
CA ALA A 58 8.48 -18.97 6.58
C ALA A 58 8.62 -19.71 7.93
N ALA A 59 9.04 -19.02 8.98
CA ALA A 59 9.16 -19.58 10.32
C ALA A 59 7.80 -20.03 10.89
N ALA A 60 6.73 -19.26 10.66
CA ALA A 60 5.38 -19.62 11.10
C ALA A 60 4.89 -20.91 10.45
N ILE A 61 5.14 -21.09 9.13
CA ILE A 61 4.81 -22.32 8.40
C ILE A 61 5.65 -23.51 8.88
N LEU A 62 6.95 -23.31 9.10
CA LEU A 62 7.83 -24.37 9.62
C LEU A 62 7.40 -24.81 11.01
N ALA A 63 7.03 -23.87 11.89
CA ALA A 63 6.50 -24.19 13.21
C ALA A 63 5.20 -25.00 13.11
N THR A 64 4.27 -24.62 12.23
CA THR A 64 3.03 -25.39 12.01
C THR A 64 3.28 -26.78 11.46
N ALA A 65 4.25 -26.95 10.57
CA ALA A 65 4.64 -28.25 10.05
C ALA A 65 5.26 -29.16 11.12
N LEU A 66 6.06 -28.59 12.04
CA LEU A 66 6.63 -29.34 13.18
C LEU A 66 5.54 -29.82 14.13
N PHE A 67 4.58 -28.95 14.48
CA PHE A 67 3.44 -29.34 15.32
C PHE A 67 2.57 -30.42 14.66
N ALA A 68 2.34 -30.32 13.34
CA ALA A 68 1.62 -31.34 12.59
C ALA A 68 2.32 -32.72 12.61
N SER A 69 3.64 -32.76 12.79
CA SER A 69 4.42 -33.99 12.93
C SER A 69 4.37 -34.58 14.35
N GLY A 70 3.68 -33.94 15.30
CA GLY A 70 3.62 -34.34 16.70
C GLY A 70 4.85 -33.91 17.53
N TRP A 71 5.69 -33.01 16.99
CA TRP A 71 6.88 -32.52 17.70
C TRP A 71 6.60 -31.16 18.31
N GLY A 72 6.83 -31.02 19.62
CA GLY A 72 6.81 -29.74 20.30
C GLY A 72 5.42 -29.15 20.56
N GLU A 73 4.40 -29.98 20.79
CA GLU A 73 3.06 -29.50 21.19
C GLU A 73 3.09 -28.58 22.42
N GLU A 74 4.07 -28.76 23.31
CA GLU A 74 4.33 -27.88 24.46
C GLU A 74 4.63 -26.41 24.08
N TYR A 75 5.05 -26.16 22.83
CA TYR A 75 5.39 -24.83 22.32
C TYR A 75 4.33 -24.23 21.40
N LEU A 76 3.09 -24.72 21.44
CA LEU A 76 2.01 -24.24 20.57
C LEU A 76 1.77 -22.72 20.69
N LEU A 77 1.94 -22.16 21.89
CA LEU A 77 1.86 -20.72 22.15
C LEU A 77 2.88 -19.91 21.33
N VAL A 78 4.06 -20.48 21.04
CA VAL A 78 5.06 -19.87 20.16
C VAL A 78 4.55 -19.78 18.73
N GLY A 79 3.85 -20.81 18.24
CA GLY A 79 3.21 -20.79 16.92
C GLY A 79 2.15 -19.70 16.81
N VAL A 80 1.28 -19.59 17.80
CA VAL A 80 0.27 -18.52 17.88
C VAL A 80 0.94 -17.14 17.89
N ALA A 81 1.99 -16.97 18.71
CA ALA A 81 2.74 -15.73 18.79
C ALA A 81 3.39 -15.36 17.44
N LEU A 82 3.94 -16.32 16.70
CA LEU A 82 4.53 -16.08 15.38
C LEU A 82 3.49 -15.54 14.38
N PHE A 83 2.31 -16.16 14.30
CA PHE A 83 1.24 -15.68 13.42
C PHE A 83 0.66 -14.33 13.87
N ALA A 84 0.59 -14.07 15.19
CA ALA A 84 0.20 -12.78 15.72
C ALA A 84 1.20 -11.66 15.38
N ILE A 85 2.50 -11.91 15.59
CA ILE A 85 3.58 -10.99 15.21
C ILE A 85 3.55 -10.73 13.70
N GLN A 86 3.34 -11.77 12.90
CA GLN A 86 3.22 -11.66 11.45
C GLN A 86 2.06 -10.74 11.05
N ALA A 87 0.88 -10.89 11.66
CA ALA A 87 -0.27 -10.01 11.42
C ALA A 87 0.03 -8.55 11.78
N THR A 88 0.69 -8.30 12.92
CA THR A 88 1.12 -6.94 13.33
C THR A 88 2.10 -6.33 12.33
N LEU A 89 3.06 -7.12 11.82
CA LEU A 89 4.08 -6.65 10.88
C LEU A 89 3.51 -6.29 9.50
N PHE A 90 2.36 -6.88 9.13
CA PHE A 90 1.64 -6.58 7.90
C PHE A 90 0.75 -5.34 8.00
N PHE A 91 0.37 -4.93 9.21
CA PHE A 91 -0.56 -3.82 9.43
C PHE A 91 -0.09 -2.48 8.80
N PRO A 92 1.19 -2.06 8.95
CA PRO A 92 1.67 -0.85 8.26
C PRO A 92 1.57 -0.93 6.73
N ALA A 93 1.79 -2.11 6.15
CA ALA A 93 1.76 -2.32 4.70
C ALA A 93 0.33 -2.24 4.13
N LEU A 94 -0.65 -2.76 4.87
CA LEU A 94 -2.06 -2.57 4.57
C LEU A 94 -2.44 -1.09 4.57
N LEU A 95 -2.06 -0.36 5.61
CA LEU A 95 -2.36 1.07 5.69
C LEU A 95 -1.72 1.85 4.55
N ALA A 96 -0.44 1.60 4.24
CA ALA A 96 0.24 2.23 3.11
C ALA A 96 -0.51 2.01 1.79
N SER A 97 -0.95 0.77 1.51
CA SER A 97 -1.69 0.45 0.28
C SER A 97 -3.07 1.10 0.23
N SER A 98 -3.79 1.12 1.36
CA SER A 98 -5.13 1.71 1.48
C SER A 98 -5.09 3.23 1.30
N PHE A 99 -4.16 3.92 1.98
CA PHE A 99 -3.98 5.36 1.83
C PHE A 99 -3.49 5.74 0.43
N ALA A 100 -2.64 4.91 -0.20
CA ALA A 100 -2.24 5.12 -1.60
C ALA A 100 -3.45 5.07 -2.54
N LYS A 101 -4.37 4.11 -2.37
CA LYS A 101 -5.60 4.01 -3.16
C LYS A 101 -6.53 5.21 -2.94
N MET A 102 -6.73 5.62 -1.69
CA MET A 102 -7.58 6.77 -1.35
C MET A 102 -7.00 8.08 -1.89
N SER A 103 -5.70 8.31 -1.70
CA SER A 103 -4.97 9.46 -2.24
C SER A 103 -5.07 9.52 -3.77
N ALA A 104 -4.85 8.40 -4.46
CA ALA A 104 -4.93 8.34 -5.92
C ALA A 104 -6.32 8.74 -6.43
N ARG A 105 -7.37 8.19 -5.80
CA ARG A 105 -8.75 8.52 -6.16
C ARG A 105 -9.06 10.01 -5.96
N ASP A 106 -8.64 10.60 -4.84
CA ASP A 106 -8.91 12.01 -4.58
C ASP A 106 -8.10 12.95 -5.49
N ARG A 107 -6.86 12.60 -5.83
CA ARG A 107 -6.05 13.37 -6.80
C ARG A 107 -6.69 13.37 -8.19
N LEU A 108 -7.26 12.24 -8.60
CA LEU A 108 -8.02 12.15 -9.84
C LEU A 108 -9.27 13.02 -9.79
N GLN A 109 -9.99 13.03 -8.65
CA GLN A 109 -11.14 13.91 -8.43
C GLN A 109 -10.77 15.40 -8.49
N LEU A 110 -9.59 15.81 -8.01
CA LEU A 110 -9.11 17.20 -8.14
C LEU A 110 -8.86 17.58 -9.60
N LYS A 111 -8.30 16.67 -10.41
CA LYS A 111 -8.03 16.90 -11.84
C LYS A 111 -9.32 17.02 -12.67
N ILE A 112 -10.44 16.56 -12.12
CA ILE A 112 -11.78 16.52 -12.72
C ILE A 112 -12.58 17.82 -12.45
N GLY A 113 -11.94 18.93 -12.08
CA GLY A 113 -12.58 20.22 -11.75
C GLY A 113 -13.54 20.85 -12.78
N ASN A 114 -13.94 20.14 -13.84
CA ASN A 114 -14.97 20.52 -14.79
C ASN A 114 -15.64 19.27 -15.41
N ASN A 115 -16.90 18.96 -15.03
CA ASN A 115 -17.92 18.10 -15.68
C ASN A 115 -17.53 16.81 -16.46
N ARG A 116 -16.32 16.28 -16.34
CA ARG A 116 -15.86 15.05 -17.02
C ARG A 116 -15.78 13.91 -16.02
N SER A 117 -16.30 12.73 -16.36
CA SER A 117 -16.22 11.57 -15.49
C SER A 117 -14.76 11.12 -15.27
N MET A 118 -14.48 10.51 -14.12
CA MET A 118 -13.15 9.97 -13.77
C MET A 118 -12.62 8.94 -14.76
N GLU A 119 -13.53 8.31 -15.50
CA GLU A 119 -13.27 7.31 -16.54
C GLU A 119 -12.80 7.92 -17.87
N ALA A 120 -12.93 9.25 -18.05
CA ALA A 120 -12.53 9.92 -19.29
C ALA A 120 -11.01 10.03 -19.48
N TYR A 121 -10.20 9.75 -18.44
CA TYR A 121 -8.74 9.77 -18.54
C TYR A 121 -8.19 8.38 -18.88
N PRO A 122 -7.48 8.22 -20.02
CA PRO A 122 -6.96 6.93 -20.44
C PRO A 122 -5.94 6.39 -19.42
N GLY A 123 -6.04 5.10 -19.09
CA GLY A 123 -5.10 4.41 -18.19
C GLY A 123 -5.34 4.62 -16.68
N VAL A 124 -6.26 5.50 -16.29
CA VAL A 124 -6.62 5.72 -14.87
C VAL A 124 -7.23 4.47 -14.24
N GLU A 125 -8.10 3.78 -14.98
CA GLU A 125 -8.72 2.53 -14.53
C GLU A 125 -7.67 1.46 -14.23
N ARG A 126 -6.64 1.32 -15.08
CA ARG A 126 -5.53 0.39 -14.87
C ARG A 126 -4.81 0.69 -13.55
N ILE A 127 -4.47 1.96 -13.31
CA ILE A 127 -3.79 2.39 -12.08
C ILE A 127 -4.67 2.06 -10.86
N LEU A 128 -5.94 2.49 -10.87
CA LEU A 128 -6.87 2.24 -9.77
C LEU A 128 -7.10 0.74 -9.53
N ASN A 129 -7.16 -0.06 -10.59
CA ASN A 129 -7.31 -1.51 -10.50
C ASN A 129 -6.07 -2.16 -9.90
N THR A 130 -4.86 -1.78 -10.33
CA THR A 130 -3.63 -2.30 -9.72
C THR A 130 -3.50 -1.90 -8.24
N LEU A 131 -3.90 -0.68 -7.86
CA LEU A 131 -3.95 -0.26 -6.45
C LEU A 131 -5.02 -1.02 -5.66
N HIS A 132 -6.18 -1.26 -6.27
CA HIS A 132 -7.25 -2.07 -5.68
C HIS A 132 -6.76 -3.50 -5.42
N GLU A 133 -6.19 -4.15 -6.44
CA GLU A 133 -5.66 -5.50 -6.37
C GLU A 133 -4.57 -5.64 -5.30
N ARG A 134 -3.66 -4.66 -5.22
CA ARG A 134 -2.65 -4.62 -4.15
C ARG A 134 -3.29 -4.55 -2.77
N THR A 135 -4.26 -3.66 -2.58
CA THR A 135 -4.97 -3.52 -1.30
C THR A 135 -5.71 -4.81 -0.93
N LEU A 136 -6.30 -5.48 -1.92
CA LEU A 136 -7.00 -6.74 -1.73
C LEU A 136 -6.04 -7.84 -1.28
N ARG A 137 -4.89 -7.99 -1.93
CA ARG A 137 -3.87 -8.97 -1.53
C ARG A 137 -3.30 -8.70 -0.13
N GLU A 138 -3.09 -7.43 0.24
CA GLU A 138 -2.69 -7.05 1.60
C GLU A 138 -3.73 -7.46 2.65
N ARG A 139 -5.02 -7.26 2.36
CA ARG A 139 -6.11 -7.71 3.24
C ARG A 139 -6.17 -9.22 3.37
N THR A 140 -6.10 -9.94 2.25
CA THR A 140 -6.08 -11.40 2.24
C THR A 140 -4.92 -11.93 3.07
N ARG A 141 -3.72 -11.34 2.92
CA ARG A 141 -2.54 -11.72 3.70
C ARG A 141 -2.75 -11.59 5.21
N ILE A 142 -3.32 -10.48 5.68
CA ILE A 142 -3.60 -10.25 7.11
C ILE A 142 -4.70 -11.17 7.62
N LEU A 143 -5.78 -11.35 6.85
CA LEU A 143 -6.87 -12.24 7.21
C LEU A 143 -6.39 -13.68 7.35
N CYS A 144 -5.57 -14.18 6.41
CA CYS A 144 -4.98 -15.52 6.50
C CYS A 144 -4.09 -15.67 7.73
N ALA A 145 -3.26 -14.67 8.07
CA ALA A 145 -2.41 -14.72 9.25
C ALA A 145 -3.23 -14.70 10.56
N ALA A 146 -4.26 -13.84 10.64
CA ALA A 146 -5.13 -13.74 11.81
C ALA A 146 -5.97 -15.02 12.01
N LEU A 147 -6.51 -15.58 10.93
CA LEU A 147 -7.25 -16.85 10.98
C LEU A 147 -6.33 -18.01 11.37
N ALA A 148 -5.10 -18.07 10.85
CA ALA A 148 -4.14 -19.10 11.25
C ALA A 148 -3.80 -19.02 12.75
N ALA A 149 -3.63 -17.81 13.30
CA ALA A 149 -3.44 -17.62 14.73
C ALA A 149 -4.66 -18.12 15.55
N GLY A 150 -5.88 -17.79 15.11
CA GLY A 150 -7.11 -18.24 15.76
C GLY A 150 -7.29 -19.76 15.72
N VAL A 151 -6.96 -20.38 14.58
CA VAL A 151 -7.03 -21.84 14.40
C VAL A 151 -6.05 -22.56 15.30
N LEU A 152 -4.80 -22.06 15.41
CA LEU A 152 -3.84 -22.64 16.35
C LEU A 152 -4.27 -22.44 17.80
N ASN A 153 -4.73 -21.25 18.17
CA ASN A 153 -5.21 -20.99 19.53
C ASN A 153 -6.40 -21.91 19.90
N SER A 154 -7.24 -22.27 18.92
CA SER A 154 -8.33 -23.22 19.10
C SER A 154 -7.86 -24.64 19.48
N VAL A 155 -6.65 -25.06 19.07
CA VAL A 155 -6.15 -26.41 19.38
C VAL A 155 -5.97 -26.62 20.89
N ASP A 156 -5.52 -25.58 21.60
CA ASP A 156 -5.26 -25.62 23.06
C ASP A 156 -6.54 -25.48 23.89
N ASN A 157 -7.53 -24.74 23.38
CA ASN A 157 -8.73 -24.40 24.15
C ASN A 157 -9.86 -25.43 24.07
N PHE A 158 -9.86 -26.28 23.04
CA PHE A 158 -10.86 -27.33 22.89
C PHE A 158 -10.21 -28.69 23.16
N GLU A 159 -10.90 -29.56 23.90
CA GLU A 159 -10.55 -31.00 24.00
C GLU A 159 -10.79 -31.65 22.64
N THR A 160 -9.81 -31.42 21.77
CA THR A 160 -9.90 -31.68 20.36
C THR A 160 -9.40 -33.11 20.16
N GLY A 161 -10.27 -34.04 19.77
CA GLY A 161 -9.83 -35.40 19.42
C GLY A 161 -8.71 -35.37 18.35
N THR A 162 -7.93 -36.45 18.26
CA THR A 162 -6.76 -36.55 17.37
C THR A 162 -7.04 -36.19 15.89
N VAL A 163 -8.25 -36.51 15.41
CA VAL A 163 -8.71 -36.19 14.06
C VAL A 163 -8.89 -34.68 13.86
N LEU A 164 -9.53 -34.00 14.81
CA LEU A 164 -9.84 -32.58 14.69
C LEU A 164 -8.55 -31.74 14.84
N VAL A 165 -7.62 -32.13 15.71
CA VAL A 165 -6.29 -31.49 15.82
C VAL A 165 -5.53 -31.53 14.49
N SER A 166 -5.53 -32.70 13.84
CA SER A 166 -4.87 -32.88 12.54
C SER A 166 -5.47 -31.98 11.45
N ILE A 167 -6.80 -31.82 11.44
CA ILE A 167 -7.49 -30.92 10.51
C ILE A 167 -7.12 -29.45 10.81
N LEU A 168 -7.07 -29.05 12.08
CA LEU A 168 -6.72 -27.69 12.48
C LEU A 168 -5.28 -27.34 12.07
N TYR A 169 -4.30 -28.24 12.28
CA TYR A 169 -2.94 -28.03 11.81
C TYR A 169 -2.84 -27.95 10.28
N GLY A 170 -3.55 -28.82 9.56
CA GLY A 170 -3.61 -28.75 8.10
C GLY A 170 -4.19 -27.43 7.58
N LEU A 171 -5.24 -26.92 8.22
CA LEU A 171 -5.85 -25.64 7.88
C LEU A 171 -4.92 -24.47 8.21
N ALA A 172 -4.24 -24.48 9.35
CA ALA A 172 -3.26 -23.47 9.72
C ALA A 172 -2.08 -23.44 8.72
N PHE A 173 -1.58 -24.62 8.31
CA PHE A 173 -0.53 -24.73 7.30
C PHE A 173 -0.96 -24.17 5.93
N PHE A 174 -2.20 -24.46 5.50
CA PHE A 174 -2.75 -23.95 4.25
C PHE A 174 -2.89 -22.42 4.26
N LEU A 175 -3.45 -21.86 5.34
CA LEU A 175 -3.56 -20.40 5.54
C LEU A 175 -2.19 -19.72 5.60
N GLY A 176 -1.23 -20.34 6.29
CA GLY A 176 0.16 -19.88 6.34
C GLY A 176 0.79 -19.83 4.95
N SER A 177 0.62 -20.89 4.16
CA SER A 177 1.13 -21.00 2.79
C SER A 177 0.59 -19.90 1.87
N ILE A 178 -0.72 -19.63 1.92
CA ILE A 178 -1.34 -18.52 1.20
C ILE A 178 -0.74 -17.17 1.63
N SER A 179 -0.53 -16.98 2.93
CA SER A 179 0.07 -15.76 3.47
C SER A 179 1.52 -15.56 2.97
N LEU A 180 2.32 -16.63 2.90
CA LEU A 180 3.68 -16.58 2.37
C LEU A 180 3.72 -16.26 0.87
N ILE A 181 2.89 -16.92 0.06
CA ILE A 181 2.83 -16.65 -1.40
C ILE A 181 2.46 -15.18 -1.65
N ASN A 182 1.46 -14.67 -0.94
CA ASN A 182 1.10 -13.25 -1.05
C ASN A 182 2.24 -12.34 -0.58
N THR A 183 2.95 -12.69 0.50
CA THR A 183 4.11 -11.92 0.96
C THR A 183 5.21 -11.86 -0.10
N LEU A 184 5.54 -12.97 -0.75
CA LEU A 184 6.55 -13.02 -1.81
C LEU A 184 6.15 -12.19 -3.04
N GLN A 185 4.87 -12.24 -3.43
CA GLN A 185 4.38 -11.45 -4.57
C GLN A 185 4.39 -9.95 -4.27
N LEU A 186 4.08 -9.55 -3.03
CA LEU A 186 4.00 -8.14 -2.66
C LEU A 186 5.36 -7.50 -2.42
N GLU A 187 6.32 -8.24 -1.83
CA GLU A 187 7.68 -7.72 -1.59
C GLU A 187 8.51 -7.60 -2.88
N ARG A 188 8.10 -8.25 -3.98
CA ARG A 188 8.71 -8.04 -5.32
C ARG A 188 8.37 -6.67 -5.92
N ARG A 189 7.35 -5.96 -5.42
CA ARG A 189 6.92 -4.66 -5.95
C ARG A 189 7.65 -3.54 -5.24
N ILE A 190 8.16 -2.56 -5.99
CA ILE A 190 8.87 -1.39 -5.45
C ILE A 190 7.85 -0.32 -5.05
N PRO A 191 7.71 0.02 -3.75
CA PRO A 191 6.85 1.12 -3.33
C PRO A 191 7.52 2.48 -3.61
N MET A 192 6.75 3.42 -4.16
CA MET A 192 7.18 4.82 -4.33
C MET A 192 7.03 5.59 -3.01
N ILE A 193 8.08 6.31 -2.60
CA ILE A 193 8.10 7.10 -1.34
C ILE A 193 7.79 8.58 -1.60
N ASP A 194 7.93 9.04 -2.85
CA ASP A 194 7.82 10.44 -3.25
C ASP A 194 6.41 11.05 -3.06
N THR A 195 6.39 12.36 -2.79
CA THR A 195 5.17 13.17 -2.69
C THR A 195 4.70 13.70 -4.03
N ASP A 196 5.66 13.98 -4.92
CA ASP A 196 5.42 14.74 -6.15
C ASP A 196 4.86 13.80 -7.22
N PHE A 197 5.51 12.63 -7.40
CA PHE A 197 5.10 11.61 -8.38
C PHE A 197 4.75 10.25 -7.76
N PRO A 198 3.70 10.16 -6.91
CA PRO A 198 3.40 8.94 -6.18
C PRO A 198 2.85 7.79 -7.03
N LEU A 199 2.36 8.09 -8.22
CA LEU A 199 1.80 7.12 -9.16
C LEU A 199 2.79 6.71 -10.24
N LEU A 200 3.99 7.28 -10.26
CA LEU A 200 4.97 7.03 -11.32
C LEU A 200 5.37 5.55 -11.38
N SER A 201 5.57 4.89 -10.22
CA SER A 201 5.87 3.46 -10.17
C SER A 201 4.71 2.57 -10.65
N MET A 202 3.49 3.12 -10.70
CA MET A 202 2.28 2.43 -11.17
C MET A 202 1.97 2.75 -12.63
N HIS A 203 2.64 3.77 -13.18
CA HIS A 203 2.66 4.08 -14.59
C HIS A 203 3.65 3.13 -15.28
N ALA A 204 3.33 1.83 -15.23
CA ALA A 204 4.10 0.84 -15.98
C ALA A 204 3.77 1.01 -17.48
N PRO A 205 4.78 0.90 -18.35
CA PRO A 205 4.64 1.11 -19.78
C PRO A 205 3.50 0.24 -20.34
N THR A 206 2.95 0.70 -21.46
CA THR A 206 1.91 0.03 -22.24
C THR A 206 2.26 -1.46 -22.44
N LEU A 207 1.24 -2.31 -22.57
CA LEU A 207 1.24 -3.80 -22.62
C LEU A 207 2.39 -4.53 -23.36
N HIS A 208 3.22 -3.84 -24.13
CA HIS A 208 4.40 -4.41 -24.75
C HIS A 208 5.59 -4.18 -23.81
N GLN A 209 6.20 -5.26 -23.34
CA GLN A 209 7.59 -5.24 -22.88
C GLN A 209 8.46 -4.92 -24.09
N SER A 210 8.43 -3.67 -24.52
CA SER A 210 9.35 -3.19 -25.51
C SER A 210 10.69 -3.11 -24.81
N THR A 211 11.64 -3.93 -25.23
CA THR A 211 13.08 -3.74 -25.02
C THR A 211 13.57 -2.43 -25.67
N LEU A 212 12.70 -1.47 -25.98
CA LEU A 212 13.00 -0.18 -26.54
C LEU A 212 12.94 0.94 -25.48
N ASP A 213 12.50 0.67 -24.25
CA ASP A 213 12.34 1.72 -23.23
C ASP A 213 13.68 2.40 -22.90
N TRP A 214 14.74 1.60 -22.74
CA TRP A 214 16.12 2.09 -22.56
C TRP A 214 16.68 2.83 -23.79
N VAL A 215 16.41 2.34 -25.01
CA VAL A 215 16.97 2.86 -26.26
C VAL A 215 16.25 4.15 -26.64
N LEU A 216 14.94 4.24 -26.39
CA LEU A 216 14.17 5.45 -26.65
C LEU A 216 14.53 6.53 -25.63
N SER A 217 14.72 6.17 -24.36
CA SER A 217 15.22 7.09 -23.34
C SER A 217 16.62 7.60 -23.72
N ASP A 218 17.55 6.71 -24.06
CA ASP A 218 18.91 7.08 -24.46
C ASP A 218 18.93 7.90 -25.75
N LEU A 219 18.06 7.58 -26.71
CA LEU A 219 17.90 8.33 -27.96
C LEU A 219 17.35 9.73 -27.70
N VAL A 220 16.36 9.87 -26.80
CA VAL A 220 15.83 11.17 -26.40
C VAL A 220 16.91 11.98 -25.71
N VAL A 221 17.62 11.41 -24.73
CA VAL A 221 18.73 12.08 -24.03
C VAL A 221 19.82 12.52 -25.00
N ALA A 222 20.15 11.69 -25.99
CA ALA A 222 21.13 12.04 -27.03
C ALA A 222 20.70 13.20 -27.93
N HIS A 223 19.40 13.50 -28.02
CA HIS A 223 18.85 14.61 -28.80
C HIS A 223 18.48 15.83 -27.93
N LEU A 224 18.61 15.73 -26.61
CA LEU A 224 18.44 16.85 -25.70
C LEU A 224 19.66 17.79 -25.79
N ASP A 225 19.42 19.08 -25.64
CA ASP A 225 20.51 20.06 -25.50
C ASP A 225 21.27 19.81 -24.17
N PRO A 226 22.55 20.21 -24.07
CA PRO A 226 23.38 19.86 -22.92
C PRO A 226 22.81 20.30 -21.57
N GLU A 227 22.09 21.43 -21.54
CA GLU A 227 21.44 21.96 -20.33
C GLU A 227 20.24 21.08 -19.92
N THR A 228 19.41 20.64 -20.87
CA THR A 228 18.26 19.76 -20.54
C THR A 228 18.66 18.32 -20.31
N ALA A 229 19.73 17.83 -20.96
CA ALA A 229 20.32 16.53 -20.65
C ALA A 229 20.89 16.51 -19.23
N GLY A 230 21.58 17.57 -18.80
CA GLY A 230 22.02 17.72 -17.40
C GLY A 230 20.86 17.72 -16.41
N ALA A 231 19.78 18.46 -16.72
CA ALA A 231 18.58 18.47 -15.89
C ALA A 231 17.86 17.11 -15.82
N TRP A 232 17.92 16.31 -16.90
CA TRP A 232 17.41 14.94 -16.92
C TRP A 232 18.20 14.04 -15.98
N ASP A 233 19.54 14.09 -16.03
CA ASP A 233 20.40 13.29 -15.17
C ASP A 233 20.21 13.65 -13.68
N ASP A 234 20.14 14.94 -13.37
CA ASP A 234 19.85 15.42 -12.02
C ASP A 234 18.49 14.91 -11.50
N TRP A 235 17.49 14.88 -12.39
CA TRP A 235 16.16 14.34 -12.07
C TRP A 235 16.21 12.82 -11.84
N VAL A 236 16.93 12.06 -12.66
CA VAL A 236 17.10 10.61 -12.51
C VAL A 236 17.85 10.27 -11.21
N MET A 237 18.93 10.98 -10.89
CA MET A 237 19.64 10.82 -9.62
C MET A 237 18.74 11.18 -8.42
N GLY A 238 17.89 12.20 -8.55
CA GLY A 238 16.89 12.54 -7.55
C GLY A 238 15.84 11.44 -7.34
N LEU A 239 15.46 10.74 -8.41
CA LEU A 239 14.52 9.62 -8.39
C LEU A 239 15.10 8.37 -7.73
N GLU A 240 16.38 8.08 -7.95
CA GLU A 240 17.06 6.94 -7.32
C GLU A 240 16.95 6.98 -5.79
N ASN A 241 17.08 8.16 -5.19
CA ASN A 241 16.90 8.35 -3.75
C ASN A 241 15.44 8.23 -3.27
N LYS A 242 14.47 8.37 -4.18
CA LYS A 242 13.02 8.39 -3.91
C LYS A 242 12.33 7.04 -4.17
N VAL A 243 13.03 6.12 -4.85
CA VAL A 243 12.59 4.76 -5.18
C VAL A 243 13.39 3.78 -4.31
N ARG A 244 12.73 2.79 -3.70
CA ARG A 244 13.42 1.76 -2.91
C ARG A 244 14.28 0.89 -3.85
N PHE A 245 15.60 1.06 -3.85
CA PHE A 245 16.53 0.10 -4.46
C PHE A 245 16.63 -1.15 -3.57
N ASN A 246 16.54 -2.33 -4.20
CA ASN A 246 16.78 -3.63 -3.56
C ASN A 246 18.28 -3.93 -3.52
#